data_AF-A0A1M6DG91-F1
#
_entry.id   AF-A0A1M6DG91-F1
#
_cell.length_a   1.000
_cell.length_b   1.000
_cell.length_c   1.000
_cell.angle_alpha   90.00
_cell.angle_beta   90.00
_cell.angle_gamma   90.00
#
_symmetry.space_group_name_H-M   'P 1'
#
loop_
_entity.id
_entity.type
_entity.pdbx_description
1 polymer ?
#
loop_
_entity_poly.entity_id
_entity_poly.type
_entity_poly.pdbx_seq_one_letter_code
_entity_poly.pdbx_strand_id
1 'polypeptide(L)'
;MLKKVFGYQRLLLNSILFNSSKIKNQHKLMIYYFIFIIMAFMNYVLFFGKAASLNTFFYIALPVTTVCLINNIINNGERFFESVPVSRKFIVFNMFLFSIVLTAILYLLLNIFGIAFVWLLVGIMYMFFPSHIDKTPPEITNQIINTTKSNILMLIVVILILFVGTSIAFIKRWKTRAGYFTLFSALGYGLLFILKINMPISPTTQKIEFFESFSIMPSANTILLILALVAALVWYISIAFAYKIYCRKNFISNY
;
A
#
# COMPACT_ATOMS: atom_id res chain seq x y z
N MET A 1 -6.91 -11.47 -26.15
CA MET A 1 -7.26 -10.40 -25.17
C MET A 1 -6.12 -10.09 -24.19
N LEU A 2 -5.43 -11.09 -23.63
CA LEU A 2 -4.29 -10.90 -22.73
C LEU A 2 -3.20 -9.96 -23.27
N LYS A 3 -2.79 -10.09 -24.54
CA LYS A 3 -1.81 -9.18 -25.16
C LYS A 3 -2.22 -7.69 -25.07
N LYS A 4 -3.52 -7.38 -25.17
CA LYS A 4 -4.04 -6.02 -25.03
C LYS A 4 -3.94 -5.52 -23.59
N VAL A 5 -4.24 -6.40 -22.62
CA VAL A 5 -4.06 -6.10 -21.18
C VAL A 5 -2.60 -5.80 -20.89
N PHE A 6 -1.67 -6.69 -21.28
CA PHE A 6 -0.24 -6.48 -21.07
C PHE A 6 0.29 -5.20 -21.74
N GLY A 7 -0.12 -4.92 -22.99
CA GLY A 7 0.24 -3.68 -23.67
C GLY A 7 -0.23 -2.44 -22.91
N TYR A 8 -1.43 -2.48 -22.35
CA TYR A 8 -1.99 -1.38 -21.56
C TYR A 8 -1.28 -1.22 -20.20
N GLN A 9 -0.97 -2.33 -19.52
CA GLN A 9 -0.18 -2.30 -18.28
C GLN A 9 1.22 -1.69 -18.51
N ARG A 10 1.88 -2.05 -19.62
CA ARG A 10 3.18 -1.46 -20.01
C ARG A 10 3.07 0.05 -20.26
N LEU A 11 1.99 0.49 -20.89
CA LEU A 11 1.75 1.91 -21.14
C LEU A 11 1.51 2.70 -19.83
N LEU A 12 0.74 2.13 -18.90
CA LEU A 12 0.54 2.72 -17.57
C LEU A 12 1.85 2.81 -16.78
N LEU A 13 2.71 1.80 -16.87
CA LEU A 13 4.03 1.81 -16.25
C LEU A 13 4.91 2.94 -16.81
N ASN A 14 4.93 3.09 -18.14
CA ASN A 14 5.69 4.17 -18.79
C ASN A 14 5.17 5.56 -18.38
N SER A 15 3.85 5.69 -18.13
CA SER A 15 3.23 6.95 -17.71
C SER A 15 3.68 7.43 -16.33
N ILE A 16 4.26 6.55 -15.50
CA ILE A 16 4.89 6.94 -14.22
C ILE A 16 6.14 7.79 -14.47
N LEU A 17 6.98 7.41 -15.45
CA LEU A 17 8.29 8.02 -15.70
C LEU A 17 8.18 9.43 -16.29
N PHE A 18 7.18 9.69 -17.12
CA PHE A 18 6.97 10.99 -17.77
C PHE A 18 6.41 12.08 -16.85
N ASN A 19 6.06 11.73 -15.60
CA ASN A 19 5.39 12.64 -14.68
C ASN A 19 6.34 13.54 -13.86
N SER A 20 7.64 13.56 -14.16
CA SER A 20 8.68 14.17 -13.31
C SER A 20 8.92 15.67 -13.50
N SER A 21 8.38 16.31 -14.55
CA SER A 21 9.00 17.56 -15.03
C SER A 21 8.49 18.88 -14.46
N LYS A 22 7.40 18.95 -13.65
CA LYS A 22 6.86 20.25 -13.17
C LYS A 22 6.18 20.17 -11.78
N ILE A 23 6.95 20.01 -10.69
CA ILE A 23 6.45 20.36 -9.34
C ILE A 23 6.49 21.88 -9.20
N LYS A 24 5.46 22.56 -9.72
CA LYS A 24 5.40 24.04 -9.75
C LYS A 24 5.09 24.69 -8.38
N ASN A 25 4.80 23.93 -7.32
CA ASN A 25 4.28 24.50 -6.07
C ASN A 25 4.92 23.88 -4.83
N GLN A 26 5.86 24.61 -4.23
CA GLN A 26 6.61 24.22 -3.03
C GLN A 26 5.72 23.96 -1.81
N HIS A 27 4.61 24.70 -1.64
CA HIS A 27 3.67 24.46 -0.53
C HIS A 27 2.98 23.10 -0.64
N LYS A 28 2.64 22.66 -1.86
CA LYS A 28 2.06 21.32 -2.05
C LYS A 28 3.08 20.23 -1.67
N LEU A 29 4.34 20.42 -2.03
CA LEU A 29 5.43 19.51 -1.67
C LEU A 29 5.58 19.38 -0.15
N MET A 30 5.60 20.49 0.58
CA MET A 30 5.66 20.49 2.05
C MET A 30 4.49 19.75 2.69
N ILE A 31 3.26 19.96 2.19
CA ILE A 31 2.07 19.25 2.70
C ILE A 31 2.21 17.73 2.48
N TYR A 32 2.73 17.29 1.32
CA TYR A 32 2.97 15.87 1.08
C TYR A 32 4.01 15.28 2.05
N TYR A 33 5.11 15.99 2.32
CA TYR A 33 6.09 15.55 3.30
C TYR A 33 5.51 15.46 4.72
N PHE A 34 4.72 16.46 5.13
CA PHE A 34 4.08 16.45 6.44
C PHE A 34 3.10 15.27 6.59
N ILE A 35 2.29 14.99 5.57
CA ILE A 35 1.40 13.82 5.55
C ILE A 35 2.21 12.53 5.59
N PHE A 36 3.31 12.44 4.85
CA PHE A 36 4.19 11.28 4.85
C PHE A 36 4.80 11.03 6.25
N ILE A 37 5.24 12.08 6.95
CA ILE A 37 5.77 11.99 8.32
C ILE A 37 4.68 11.49 9.28
N ILE A 38 3.46 12.02 9.20
CA ILE A 38 2.34 11.54 10.03
C ILE A 38 2.08 10.06 9.76
N MET A 39 2.04 9.65 8.49
CA MET A 39 1.84 8.26 8.13
C MET A 39 2.97 7.35 8.65
N ALA A 40 4.22 7.79 8.54
CA ALA A 40 5.36 7.05 9.06
C ALA A 40 5.28 6.91 10.59
N PHE A 41 4.92 7.98 11.29
CA PHE A 41 4.71 7.98 12.73
C PHE A 41 3.57 7.03 13.13
N MET A 42 2.42 7.07 12.44
CA MET A 42 1.30 6.16 12.72
C MET A 42 1.66 4.69 12.47
N ASN A 43 2.41 4.39 11.41
CA ASN A 43 2.90 3.03 11.15
C ASN A 43 3.86 2.57 12.25
N TYR A 44 4.76 3.45 12.69
CA TYR A 44 5.64 3.17 13.82
C TYR A 44 4.82 2.87 15.09
N VAL A 45 3.88 3.74 15.47
CA VAL A 45 3.06 3.54 16.66
C VAL A 45 2.26 2.23 16.60
N LEU A 46 1.76 1.83 15.43
CA LEU A 46 0.97 0.61 15.28
C LEU A 46 1.82 -0.66 15.23
N PHE A 47 2.91 -0.67 14.48
CA PHE A 47 3.61 -1.91 14.11
C PHE A 47 4.99 -2.07 14.75
N PHE A 48 5.47 -1.11 15.53
CA PHE A 48 6.74 -1.25 16.24
C PHE A 48 6.67 -2.32 17.36
N GLY A 49 7.72 -3.14 17.45
CA GLY A 49 7.84 -4.30 18.35
C GLY A 49 9.07 -5.16 18.01
N LYS A 50 9.42 -6.14 18.85
CA LYS A 50 10.51 -7.10 18.58
C LYS A 50 10.22 -7.98 17.36
N ALA A 51 8.95 -8.28 17.08
CA ALA A 51 8.52 -8.94 15.85
C ALA A 51 8.38 -8.00 14.63
N ALA A 52 8.67 -6.71 14.79
CA ALA A 52 8.63 -5.76 13.68
C ALA A 52 9.83 -5.99 12.77
N SER A 53 9.64 -6.79 11.71
CA SER A 53 10.58 -6.82 10.60
C SER A 53 10.47 -5.52 9.80
N LEU A 54 11.55 -5.10 9.13
CA LEU A 54 11.52 -3.99 8.17
C LEU A 54 10.37 -4.12 7.15
N ASN A 55 9.97 -5.36 6.84
CA ASN A 55 8.86 -5.68 5.95
C ASN A 55 7.49 -5.21 6.45
N THR A 56 7.29 -5.07 7.77
CA THR A 56 5.98 -4.67 8.33
C THR A 56 5.62 -3.22 8.02
N PHE A 57 6.61 -2.32 7.98
CA PHE A 57 6.42 -0.93 7.60
C PHE A 57 5.93 -0.76 6.16
N PHE A 58 6.30 -1.68 5.28
CA PHE A 58 5.96 -1.60 3.86
C PHE A 58 4.53 -2.03 3.55
N TYR A 59 3.82 -2.69 4.46
CA TYR A 59 2.44 -3.15 4.21
C TYR A 59 1.45 -2.01 3.95
N ILE A 60 1.59 -0.86 4.62
CA ILE A 60 0.71 0.30 4.37
C ILE A 60 1.38 1.31 3.44
N ALA A 61 2.68 1.53 3.59
CA ALA A 61 3.40 2.53 2.79
C ALA A 61 3.35 2.21 1.29
N LEU A 62 3.59 0.95 0.88
CA LEU A 62 3.60 0.55 -0.52
C LEU A 62 2.25 0.78 -1.22
N PRO A 63 1.11 0.23 -0.76
CA PRO A 63 -0.16 0.44 -1.44
C PRO A 63 -0.58 1.92 -1.48
N VAL A 64 -0.21 2.73 -0.47
CA VAL A 64 -0.47 4.17 -0.52
C VAL A 64 0.40 4.89 -1.57
N THR A 65 1.69 4.53 -1.69
CA THR A 65 2.54 5.07 -2.76
C THR A 65 2.00 4.70 -4.14
N THR A 66 1.54 3.46 -4.34
CA THR A 66 0.89 3.00 -5.57
C THR A 66 -0.35 3.84 -5.89
N VAL A 67 -1.23 4.06 -4.91
CA VAL A 67 -2.43 4.91 -5.09
C VAL A 67 -2.04 6.35 -5.45
N CYS A 68 -0.98 6.89 -4.85
CA CYS A 68 -0.48 8.22 -5.18
C CYS A 68 0.03 8.30 -6.63
N LEU A 69 0.77 7.28 -7.10
CA LEU A 69 1.24 7.18 -8.48
C LEU A 69 0.06 7.10 -9.45
N ILE A 70 -0.96 6.29 -9.15
CA ILE A 70 -2.20 6.21 -9.94
C ILE A 70 -2.92 7.54 -9.97
N ASN A 71 -3.05 8.21 -8.83
CA ASN A 71 -3.63 9.54 -8.75
C ASN A 71 -2.89 10.54 -9.65
N ASN A 72 -1.55 10.46 -9.71
CA ASN A 72 -0.75 11.29 -10.59
C ASN A 72 -0.96 10.93 -12.07
N ILE A 73 -1.06 9.64 -12.42
CA ILE A 73 -1.37 9.21 -13.79
C ILE A 73 -2.74 9.75 -14.24
N ILE A 74 -3.77 9.63 -13.39
CA ILE A 74 -5.14 10.04 -13.74
C ILE A 74 -5.28 11.57 -13.80
N ASN A 75 -4.54 12.32 -12.98
CA ASN A 75 -4.80 13.74 -12.77
C ASN A 75 -3.72 14.70 -13.27
N ASN A 76 -2.57 14.21 -13.72
CA ASN A 76 -1.58 15.07 -14.39
C ASN A 76 -1.90 15.28 -15.86
N GLY A 77 -1.26 16.30 -16.45
CA GLY A 77 -1.68 16.96 -17.69
C GLY A 77 -1.67 16.07 -18.94
N GLU A 78 -0.84 15.02 -18.98
CA GLU A 78 -0.71 14.16 -20.14
C GLU A 78 -1.25 12.75 -19.83
N ARG A 79 -2.53 12.54 -20.12
CA ARG A 79 -3.18 11.23 -19.97
C ARG A 79 -2.88 10.36 -21.18
N PHE A 80 -1.63 9.95 -21.33
CA PHE A 80 -1.18 9.09 -22.44
C PHE A 80 -1.97 7.79 -22.57
N PHE A 81 -2.56 7.29 -21.49
CA PHE A 81 -3.41 6.11 -21.54
C PHE A 81 -4.80 6.36 -22.15
N GLU A 82 -5.31 7.59 -22.11
CA GLU A 82 -6.60 7.95 -22.73
C GLU A 82 -6.49 8.12 -24.26
N SER A 83 -5.29 8.18 -24.84
CA SER A 83 -5.12 8.26 -26.30
C SER A 83 -5.34 6.91 -27.00
N VAL A 84 -5.32 5.80 -26.26
CA VAL A 84 -5.56 4.47 -26.81
C VAL A 84 -7.08 4.24 -26.95
N PRO A 85 -7.59 3.88 -28.14
CA PRO A 85 -9.01 3.67 -28.38
C PRO A 85 -9.50 2.34 -27.76
N VAL A 86 -9.69 2.33 -26.44
CA VAL A 86 -10.23 1.21 -25.68
C VAL A 86 -11.50 1.59 -24.94
N SER A 87 -12.33 0.60 -24.60
CA SER A 87 -13.57 0.86 -23.87
C SER A 87 -13.30 1.40 -22.46
N ARG A 88 -14.18 2.26 -21.95
CA ARG A 88 -14.03 2.83 -20.59
C ARG A 88 -14.03 1.75 -19.49
N LYS A 89 -14.82 0.69 -19.68
CA LYS A 89 -14.82 -0.49 -18.81
C LYS A 89 -13.42 -1.12 -18.76
N PHE A 90 -12.76 -1.24 -19.91
CA PHE A 90 -11.41 -1.78 -20.01
C PHE A 90 -10.38 -0.88 -19.32
N ILE A 91 -10.49 0.45 -19.46
CA ILE A 91 -9.61 1.40 -18.77
C ILE A 91 -9.72 1.24 -17.26
N VAL A 92 -10.94 1.31 -16.70
CA VAL A 92 -11.17 1.21 -15.26
C VAL A 92 -10.65 -0.12 -14.73
N PHE A 93 -10.98 -1.24 -15.38
CA PHE A 93 -10.46 -2.56 -15.02
C PHE A 93 -8.93 -2.59 -14.99
N ASN A 94 -8.28 -2.06 -16.02
CA ASN A 94 -6.82 -2.05 -16.08
C ASN A 94 -6.18 -1.14 -15.03
N MET A 95 -6.84 -0.06 -14.59
CA MET A 95 -6.33 0.79 -13.51
C MET A 95 -6.32 0.07 -12.16
N PHE A 96 -7.37 -0.71 -11.84
CA PHE A 96 -7.39 -1.55 -10.64
C PHE A 96 -6.38 -2.71 -10.75
N LEU A 97 -6.27 -3.34 -11.93
CA LEU A 97 -5.25 -4.37 -12.12
C LEU A 97 -3.84 -3.79 -11.97
N PHE A 98 -3.61 -2.60 -12.51
CA PHE A 98 -2.33 -1.90 -12.41
C PHE A 98 -1.96 -1.56 -10.97
N SER A 99 -2.94 -1.19 -10.12
CA SER A 99 -2.66 -0.92 -8.70
C SER A 99 -2.12 -2.15 -7.97
N ILE A 100 -2.68 -3.33 -8.26
CA ILE A 100 -2.24 -4.61 -7.70
C ILE A 100 -0.86 -4.97 -8.25
N VAL A 101 -0.69 -4.96 -9.58
CA VAL A 101 0.56 -5.33 -10.26
C VAL A 101 1.70 -4.40 -9.84
N LEU A 102 1.47 -3.09 -9.80
CA LEU A 102 2.49 -2.12 -9.40
C LEU A 102 2.91 -2.31 -7.94
N THR A 103 1.97 -2.58 -7.03
CA THR A 103 2.29 -2.84 -5.62
C THR A 103 3.14 -4.11 -5.48
N ALA A 104 2.82 -5.17 -6.23
CA ALA A 104 3.62 -6.40 -6.25
C ALA A 104 5.03 -6.16 -6.80
N ILE A 105 5.16 -5.40 -7.89
CA ILE A 105 6.47 -5.04 -8.47
C ILE A 105 7.29 -4.23 -7.46
N LEU A 106 6.72 -3.20 -6.84
CA LEU A 106 7.42 -2.38 -5.84
C LEU A 106 7.86 -3.20 -4.63
N TYR A 107 7.01 -4.13 -4.16
CA TYR A 107 7.34 -5.05 -3.08
C TYR A 107 8.52 -5.97 -3.45
N LEU A 108 8.51 -6.57 -4.65
CA LEU A 108 9.60 -7.41 -5.12
C LEU A 108 10.91 -6.64 -5.26
N LEU A 109 10.87 -5.45 -5.86
CA LEU A 109 12.04 -4.58 -6.00
C LEU A 109 12.62 -4.24 -4.63
N LEU A 110 11.77 -3.86 -3.68
CA LEU A 110 12.23 -3.47 -2.35
C LEU A 110 12.89 -4.64 -1.61
N ASN A 111 12.36 -5.86 -1.72
CA ASN A 111 13.00 -7.04 -1.14
C ASN A 111 14.34 -7.36 -1.82
N ILE A 112 14.43 -7.30 -3.14
CA ILE A 112 15.67 -7.56 -3.88
C ILE A 112 16.75 -6.53 -3.50
N PHE A 113 16.41 -5.24 -3.54
CA PHE A 113 17.33 -4.17 -3.15
C PHE A 113 17.69 -4.22 -1.67
N GLY A 114 16.74 -4.54 -0.79
CA GLY A 114 16.98 -4.67 0.64
C GLY A 114 17.95 -5.81 0.95
N ILE A 115 17.75 -6.99 0.36
CA ILE A 115 18.66 -8.13 0.50
C ILE A 115 20.05 -7.77 -0.04
N ALA A 116 20.12 -7.20 -1.24
CA ALA A 116 21.40 -6.78 -1.84
C ALA A 116 22.15 -5.76 -0.96
N PHE A 117 21.43 -4.79 -0.39
CA PHE A 117 22.01 -3.78 0.49
C PHE A 117 22.53 -4.37 1.80
N VAL A 118 21.79 -5.29 2.44
CA VAL A 118 22.26 -6.00 3.63
C VAL A 118 23.52 -6.82 3.32
N TRP A 119 23.55 -7.56 2.22
CA TRP A 119 24.73 -8.32 1.80
C TRP A 119 25.93 -7.42 1.49
N LEU A 120 25.70 -6.25 0.90
CA LEU A 120 26.75 -5.26 0.66
C LEU A 120 27.31 -4.72 1.98
N LEU A 121 26.46 -4.39 2.96
CA LEU A 121 26.90 -3.97 4.30
C LEU A 121 27.69 -5.07 5.01
N VAL A 122 27.22 -6.31 4.96
CA VAL A 122 27.94 -7.46 5.52
C VAL A 122 29.29 -7.65 4.83
N GLY A 123 29.35 -7.51 3.50
CA GLY A 123 30.60 -7.58 2.74
C GLY A 123 31.59 -6.49 3.13
N ILE A 124 31.12 -5.25 3.29
CA ILE A 124 31.92 -4.12 3.79
C ILE A 124 32.43 -4.43 5.21
N MET A 125 31.54 -4.84 6.13
CA MET A 125 31.93 -5.17 7.50
C MET A 125 32.96 -6.29 7.55
N TYR A 126 32.85 -7.31 6.70
CA TYR A 126 33.81 -8.41 6.60
C TYR A 126 35.18 -7.93 6.11
N MET A 127 35.24 -6.98 5.19
CA MET A 127 36.52 -6.38 4.73
C MET A 127 37.22 -5.59 5.84
N PHE A 128 36.47 -4.88 6.68
CA PHE A 128 37.05 -4.02 7.73
C PHE A 128 37.29 -4.73 9.07
N PHE A 129 36.52 -5.78 9.39
CA PHE A 129 36.60 -6.49 10.67
C PHE A 129 36.53 -8.03 10.49
N PRO A 130 37.51 -8.64 9.82
CA PRO A 130 37.48 -10.08 9.49
C PRO A 130 37.48 -11.00 10.72
N SER A 131 37.95 -10.51 11.88
CA SER A 131 38.06 -11.27 13.13
C SER A 131 36.86 -11.16 14.08
N HIS A 132 35.82 -10.40 13.72
CA HIS A 132 34.65 -10.15 14.60
C HIS A 132 33.33 -10.72 14.08
N ILE A 133 33.36 -11.45 12.97
CA ILE A 133 32.20 -12.14 12.43
C ILE A 133 32.32 -13.60 12.81
N ASP A 134 31.77 -13.96 13.97
CA ASP A 134 31.57 -15.36 14.33
C ASP A 134 30.75 -16.04 13.23
N LYS A 135 31.25 -17.17 12.72
CA LYS A 135 30.66 -17.94 11.62
C LYS A 135 29.33 -18.61 11.98
N THR A 136 28.87 -18.48 13.21
CA THR A 136 27.61 -19.03 13.66
C THR A 136 26.51 -18.01 13.40
N PRO A 137 25.55 -18.28 12.48
CA PRO A 137 24.31 -17.51 12.47
C PRO A 137 23.74 -17.56 13.90
N PRO A 138 23.25 -16.44 14.45
CA PRO A 138 22.68 -16.45 15.79
C PRO A 138 21.65 -17.58 15.86
N GLU A 139 21.76 -18.45 16.86
CA GLU A 139 20.73 -19.44 17.11
C GLU A 139 19.42 -18.67 17.30
N ILE A 140 18.58 -18.70 16.26
CA ILE A 140 17.25 -18.11 16.29
C ILE A 140 16.41 -19.05 17.15
N THR A 141 16.61 -19.02 18.47
CA THR A 141 15.68 -19.57 19.45
C THR A 141 14.48 -18.64 19.61
N ASN A 142 13.96 -18.12 18.50
CA ASN A 142 12.68 -17.45 18.49
C ASN A 142 11.64 -18.56 18.41
N GLN A 143 10.81 -18.70 19.44
CA GLN A 143 9.51 -19.34 19.28
C GLN A 143 8.88 -18.76 18.01
N ILE A 144 8.75 -19.58 16.97
CA ILE A 144 8.11 -19.19 15.72
C ILE A 144 6.62 -19.10 16.03
N ILE A 145 6.18 -17.95 16.54
CA ILE A 145 4.75 -17.66 16.64
C ILE A 145 4.23 -17.66 15.21
N ASN A 146 3.23 -18.49 14.94
CA ASN A 146 2.61 -18.56 13.64
C ASN A 146 1.82 -17.25 13.38
N THR A 147 2.44 -16.30 12.69
CA THR A 147 1.88 -14.98 12.37
C THR A 147 0.94 -14.98 11.16
N THR A 148 0.53 -16.16 10.67
CA THR A 148 -0.29 -16.30 9.44
C THR A 148 -1.58 -15.49 9.52
N LYS A 149 -2.28 -15.47 10.67
CA LYS A 149 -3.53 -14.70 10.83
C LYS A 149 -3.29 -13.20 10.62
N SER A 150 -2.21 -12.67 11.19
CA SER A 150 -1.84 -11.27 11.04
C SER A 150 -1.39 -10.94 9.62
N ASN A 151 -0.71 -11.85 8.93
CA ASN A 151 -0.35 -11.68 7.53
C ASN A 151 -1.61 -11.63 6.63
N ILE A 152 -2.60 -12.48 6.90
CA ILE A 152 -3.90 -12.45 6.21
C ILE A 152 -4.62 -11.12 6.48
N LEU A 153 -4.63 -10.65 7.74
CA LEU A 153 -5.21 -9.35 8.10
C LEU A 153 -4.57 -8.22 7.29
N MET A 154 -3.24 -8.17 7.25
CA MET A 154 -2.51 -7.13 6.51
C MET A 154 -2.75 -7.22 5.01
N LEU A 155 -2.87 -8.42 4.43
CA LEU A 155 -3.24 -8.59 3.04
C LEU A 155 -4.61 -8.00 2.74
N ILE A 156 -5.60 -8.23 3.61
CA ILE A 156 -6.95 -7.63 3.46
C ILE A 156 -6.87 -6.11 3.54
N VAL A 157 -6.09 -5.56 4.48
CA VAL A 157 -5.85 -4.10 4.59
C VAL A 157 -5.21 -3.53 3.33
N VAL A 158 -4.20 -4.21 2.76
CA VAL A 158 -3.56 -3.81 1.49
C VAL A 158 -4.59 -3.75 0.37
N ILE A 159 -5.42 -4.79 0.22
CA ILE A 159 -6.49 -4.84 -0.78
C ILE A 159 -7.46 -3.67 -0.59
N LEU A 160 -7.92 -3.41 0.63
CA LEU A 160 -8.81 -2.28 0.94
C LEU A 160 -8.21 -0.94 0.53
N ILE A 161 -6.94 -0.69 0.88
CA ILE A 161 -6.23 0.54 0.49
C ILE A 161 -6.18 0.69 -1.02
N LEU A 162 -5.81 -0.39 -1.75
CA LEU A 162 -5.71 -0.34 -3.20
C LEU A 162 -7.06 -0.07 -3.88
N PHE A 163 -8.13 -0.76 -3.45
CA PHE A 163 -9.44 -0.59 -4.08
C PHE A 163 -10.08 0.77 -3.78
N VAL A 164 -10.12 1.16 -2.50
CA VAL A 164 -10.72 2.44 -2.13
C VAL A 164 -9.85 3.59 -2.66
N GLY A 165 -8.53 3.50 -2.51
CA GLY A 165 -7.61 4.53 -2.97
C GLY A 165 -7.64 4.74 -4.48
N THR A 166 -7.64 3.66 -5.27
CA THR A 166 -7.78 3.74 -6.74
C THR A 166 -9.13 4.35 -7.13
N SER A 167 -10.21 4.05 -6.41
CA SER A 167 -11.53 4.63 -6.67
C SER A 167 -11.57 6.13 -6.40
N ILE A 168 -10.99 6.58 -5.29
CA ILE A 168 -10.87 8.00 -4.92
C ILE A 168 -10.03 8.75 -5.96
N ALA A 169 -9.02 8.12 -6.55
CA ALA A 169 -8.17 8.73 -7.58
C ALA A 169 -8.94 9.20 -8.83
N PHE A 170 -10.07 8.57 -9.16
CA PHE A 170 -10.95 8.99 -10.27
C PHE A 170 -11.76 10.28 -10.00
N ILE A 171 -11.78 10.79 -8.76
CA ILE A 171 -12.49 12.02 -8.41
C ILE A 171 -11.73 13.23 -8.97
N LYS A 172 -12.40 14.01 -9.86
CA LYS A 172 -11.80 15.16 -10.55
C LYS A 172 -11.40 16.32 -9.62
N ARG A 173 -12.25 16.66 -8.64
CA ARG A 173 -12.01 17.82 -7.76
C ARG A 173 -10.95 17.48 -6.70
N TRP A 174 -9.81 18.16 -6.75
CA TRP A 174 -8.69 17.97 -5.82
C TRP A 174 -9.11 18.06 -4.34
N LYS A 175 -9.85 19.11 -3.95
CA LYS A 175 -10.27 19.32 -2.54
C LYS A 175 -11.12 18.15 -2.03
N THR A 176 -12.09 17.71 -2.83
CA THR A 176 -12.96 16.58 -2.52
C THR A 176 -12.17 15.28 -2.41
N ARG A 177 -11.26 15.05 -3.35
CA ARG A 177 -10.38 13.88 -3.36
C ARG A 177 -9.48 13.81 -2.14
N ALA A 178 -8.82 14.92 -1.80
CA ALA A 178 -7.98 15.04 -0.61
C ALA A 178 -8.80 14.79 0.66
N GLY A 179 -10.01 15.35 0.76
CA GLY A 179 -10.92 15.10 1.87
C GLY A 179 -11.26 13.62 2.05
N TYR A 180 -11.57 12.91 0.96
CA TYR A 180 -11.83 11.45 1.02
C TYR A 180 -10.59 10.64 1.39
N PHE A 181 -9.41 10.99 0.88
CA PHE A 181 -8.15 10.33 1.28
C PHE A 181 -7.87 10.53 2.77
N THR A 182 -8.01 11.75 3.29
CA THR A 182 -7.81 12.04 4.71
C THR A 182 -8.82 11.31 5.58
N LEU A 183 -10.10 11.33 5.21
CA LEU A 183 -11.15 10.62 5.94
C LEU A 183 -10.89 9.11 5.98
N PHE A 184 -10.57 8.51 4.83
CA PHE A 184 -10.29 7.07 4.75
C PHE A 184 -9.04 6.69 5.53
N SER A 185 -7.98 7.52 5.47
CA SER A 185 -6.77 7.33 6.27
C SER A 185 -7.05 7.42 7.76
N ALA A 186 -7.82 8.42 8.21
CA ALA A 186 -8.18 8.60 9.62
C ALA A 186 -9.01 7.42 10.14
N LEU A 187 -10.01 6.97 9.38
CA LEU A 187 -10.81 5.80 9.73
C LEU A 187 -9.97 4.51 9.75
N GLY A 188 -9.13 4.29 8.72
CA GLY A 188 -8.28 3.11 8.63
C GLY A 188 -7.28 3.00 9.78
N TYR A 189 -6.48 4.04 10.01
CA TYR A 189 -5.54 4.07 11.13
C TYR A 189 -6.24 4.05 12.49
N GLY A 190 -7.37 4.75 12.63
CA GLY A 190 -8.17 4.76 13.85
C GLY A 190 -8.71 3.36 14.21
N LEU A 191 -9.24 2.63 13.23
CA LEU A 191 -9.71 1.25 13.43
C LEU A 191 -8.56 0.31 13.79
N LEU A 192 -7.41 0.41 13.12
CA LEU A 192 -6.23 -0.39 13.46
C LEU A 192 -5.70 -0.07 14.86
N PHE A 193 -5.78 1.18 15.29
CA PHE A 193 -5.39 1.61 16.63
C PHE A 193 -6.34 1.09 17.72
N ILE A 194 -7.66 1.19 17.50
CA ILE A 194 -8.68 0.61 18.38
C ILE A 194 -8.49 -0.91 18.47
N LEU A 195 -8.23 -1.57 17.34
CA LEU A 195 -7.93 -2.99 17.32
C LEU A 195 -6.71 -3.29 18.19
N LYS A 196 -5.59 -2.56 18.01
CA LYS A 196 -4.35 -2.74 18.78
C LYS A 196 -4.58 -2.60 20.29
N ILE A 197 -5.36 -1.62 20.74
CA ILE A 197 -5.65 -1.43 22.17
C ILE A 197 -6.39 -2.63 22.77
N ASN A 198 -7.26 -3.27 21.99
CA ASN A 198 -8.06 -4.42 22.43
C ASN A 198 -7.35 -5.77 22.25
N MET A 199 -6.09 -5.79 21.80
CA MET A 199 -5.35 -7.03 21.63
C MET A 199 -4.76 -7.53 22.96
N PRO A 200 -4.65 -8.86 23.15
CA PRO A 200 -3.99 -9.41 24.33
C PRO A 200 -2.48 -9.13 24.33
N ILE A 201 -1.91 -9.06 25.53
CA ILE A 201 -0.46 -8.95 25.72
C ILE A 201 0.19 -10.23 25.17
N SER A 202 1.25 -10.09 24.36
CA SER A 202 1.98 -11.23 23.83
C SER A 202 2.69 -11.98 24.97
N PRO A 203 2.58 -13.32 25.05
CA PRO A 203 3.24 -14.12 26.08
C PRO A 203 4.77 -14.08 25.95
N THR A 204 5.28 -13.80 24.74
CA THR A 204 6.72 -13.82 24.44
C THR A 204 7.38 -12.48 24.74
N THR A 205 6.71 -11.37 24.41
CA THR A 205 7.31 -10.03 24.50
C THR A 205 6.81 -9.22 25.70
N GLN A 206 5.80 -9.72 26.43
CA GLN A 206 5.11 -9.03 27.55
C GLN A 206 4.61 -7.63 27.18
N LYS A 207 4.46 -7.37 25.88
CA LYS A 207 3.99 -6.11 25.30
C LYS A 207 2.93 -6.42 24.26
N ILE A 208 2.18 -5.39 23.86
CA ILE A 208 1.20 -5.51 22.78
C ILE A 208 1.93 -5.29 21.45
N GLU A 209 2.33 -6.39 20.83
CA GLU A 209 2.94 -6.41 19.50
C GLU A 209 1.90 -6.84 18.47
N PHE A 210 1.56 -5.96 17.53
CA PHE A 210 0.38 -6.12 16.68
C PHE A 210 0.28 -7.50 16.01
N PHE A 211 1.38 -7.97 15.40
CA PHE A 211 1.38 -9.23 14.66
C PHE A 211 1.27 -10.47 15.57
N GLU A 212 1.97 -10.47 16.70
CA GLU A 212 1.93 -11.58 17.65
C GLU A 212 0.58 -11.58 18.39
N SER A 213 0.22 -10.44 18.95
CA SER A 213 -0.98 -10.22 19.75
C SER A 213 -2.26 -10.50 18.96
N PHE A 214 -2.33 -10.16 17.67
CA PHE A 214 -3.48 -10.55 16.84
C PHE A 214 -3.54 -12.05 16.57
N SER A 215 -2.40 -12.73 16.44
CA SER A 215 -2.37 -14.17 16.13
C SER A 215 -2.92 -15.03 17.26
N ILE A 216 -2.71 -14.58 18.50
CA ILE A 216 -3.18 -15.24 19.73
C ILE A 216 -4.58 -14.78 20.18
N MET A 217 -5.15 -13.74 19.55
CA MET A 217 -6.45 -13.21 19.93
C MET A 217 -7.57 -14.26 19.72
N PRO A 218 -8.41 -14.56 20.73
CA PRO A 218 -9.45 -15.60 20.61
C PRO A 218 -10.45 -15.33 19.48
N SER A 219 -10.78 -14.06 19.25
CA SER A 219 -11.72 -13.61 18.21
C SER A 219 -11.07 -13.29 16.87
N ALA A 220 -9.77 -13.57 16.67
CA ALA A 220 -9.05 -13.21 15.45
C ALA A 220 -9.72 -13.77 14.18
N ASN A 221 -10.17 -15.02 14.21
CA ASN A 221 -10.82 -15.66 13.07
C ASN A 221 -12.15 -14.98 12.71
N THR A 222 -12.94 -14.60 13.73
CA THR A 222 -14.20 -13.89 13.54
C THR A 222 -13.96 -12.50 12.94
N ILE A 223 -12.94 -11.78 13.42
CA ILE A 223 -12.55 -10.47 12.88
C ILE A 223 -12.12 -10.61 11.42
N LEU A 224 -11.28 -11.61 11.09
CA LEU A 224 -10.84 -11.87 9.72
C LEU A 224 -12.01 -12.17 8.78
N LEU A 225 -12.97 -12.99 9.23
CA LEU A 225 -14.17 -13.31 8.44
C LEU A 225 -14.99 -12.05 8.13
N ILE A 226 -15.28 -11.24 9.16
CA ILE A 226 -16.03 -9.99 9.00
C ILE A 226 -15.28 -9.04 8.05
N LEU A 227 -13.97 -8.87 8.25
CA LEU A 227 -13.15 -8.00 7.44
C LEU A 227 -13.09 -8.48 5.98
N ALA A 228 -13.02 -9.79 5.73
CA ALA A 228 -13.04 -10.37 4.39
C ALA A 228 -14.37 -10.11 3.67
N LEU A 229 -15.51 -10.26 4.38
CA LEU A 229 -16.84 -9.95 3.83
C LEU A 229 -16.97 -8.46 3.49
N VAL A 230 -16.51 -7.59 4.40
CA VAL A 230 -16.48 -6.14 4.16
C VAL A 230 -15.57 -5.82 2.96
N ALA A 231 -14.40 -6.45 2.85
CA ALA A 231 -13.48 -6.23 1.74
C ALA A 231 -14.07 -6.66 0.40
N ALA A 232 -14.78 -7.78 0.33
CA ALA A 232 -15.47 -8.21 -0.89
C ALA A 232 -16.56 -7.21 -1.33
N LEU A 233 -17.33 -6.71 -0.36
CA LEU A 233 -18.36 -5.69 -0.62
C LEU A 233 -17.74 -4.36 -1.06
N VAL A 234 -16.69 -3.91 -0.38
CA VAL A 234 -15.94 -2.70 -0.73
C VAL A 234 -15.32 -2.82 -2.11
N TRP A 235 -14.78 -3.99 -2.48
CA TRP A 235 -14.24 -4.25 -3.81
C TRP A 235 -15.30 -3.99 -4.90
N TYR A 236 -16.47 -4.62 -4.78
CA TYR A 236 -17.54 -4.45 -5.76
C TYR A 236 -18.00 -2.99 -5.87
N ILE A 237 -18.25 -2.33 -4.73
CA ILE A 237 -18.69 -0.93 -4.68
C ILE A 237 -17.62 0.01 -5.26
N SER A 238 -16.35 -0.22 -4.96
CA SER A 238 -15.22 0.57 -5.44
C SER A 238 -15.15 0.57 -6.97
N ILE A 239 -15.24 -0.59 -7.60
CA ILE A 239 -15.23 -0.70 -9.06
C ILE A 239 -16.46 -0.02 -9.67
N ALA A 240 -17.65 -0.28 -9.12
CA ALA A 240 -18.90 0.31 -9.62
C ALA A 240 -18.88 1.84 -9.53
N PHE A 241 -18.40 2.39 -8.41
CA PHE A 241 -18.24 3.82 -8.17
C PHE A 241 -17.25 4.46 -9.14
N ALA A 242 -16.05 3.87 -9.28
CA ALA A 242 -15.03 4.33 -10.22
C ALA A 242 -15.55 4.33 -11.66
N TYR A 243 -16.23 3.25 -12.07
CA TYR A 243 -16.84 3.14 -13.39
C TYR A 243 -17.89 4.23 -13.65
N LYS A 244 -18.80 4.46 -12.68
CA LYS A 244 -19.84 5.49 -12.79
C LYS A 244 -19.24 6.89 -12.94
N ILE A 245 -18.23 7.22 -12.13
CA ILE A 245 -17.54 8.52 -12.20
C ILE A 245 -16.80 8.68 -13.52
N TYR A 246 -16.06 7.65 -13.94
CA TYR A 246 -15.27 7.69 -15.16
C TYR A 246 -16.14 7.76 -16.43
N CYS A 247 -17.30 7.09 -16.44
CA CYS A 247 -18.20 7.11 -17.60
C CYS A 247 -19.10 8.34 -17.69
N ARG A 248 -19.41 9.01 -16.56
CA ARG A 248 -20.21 10.25 -16.55
C ARG A 248 -19.52 11.43 -17.25
N LYS A 249 -18.26 11.27 -17.66
CA LYS A 249 -17.42 12.23 -18.39
C LYS A 249 -17.99 12.71 -19.75
N ASN A 250 -19.19 12.28 -20.16
CA ASN A 250 -19.82 12.65 -21.45
C ASN A 250 -21.12 13.48 -21.36
N PHE A 251 -21.42 14.16 -20.25
CA PHE A 251 -22.56 15.10 -20.25
C PHE A 251 -22.22 16.58 -20.10
N ILE A 252 -20.94 16.92 -19.87
CA ILE A 252 -20.49 18.33 -19.86
C ILE A 252 -19.10 18.38 -20.48
N SER A 253 -19.09 18.20 -21.80
CA SER A 253 -18.06 18.68 -22.71
C SER A 253 -18.72 19.71 -23.61
N ASN A 254 -19.21 20.78 -22.99
CA ASN A 254 -19.44 22.07 -23.62
C ASN A 254 -18.93 23.08 -22.59
N TYR A 255 -18.17 24.06 -23.06
CA TYR A 255 -17.34 25.05 -22.35
C TYR A 255 -15.93 24.58 -22.01
#